data_AF-A0A3R7F1N7-F1
#
_entry.id   AF-A0A3R7F1N7-F1
#
_cell.length_a   1.000
_cell.length_b   1.000
_cell.length_c   1.000
_cell.angle_alpha   90.00
_cell.angle_beta   90.00
_cell.angle_gamma   90.00
#
_symmetry.space_group_name_H-M   'P 1'
#
loop_
_entity.id
_entity.type
_entity.pdbx_description
1 polymer ?
#
loop_
_entity_poly.entity_id
_entity_poly.type
_entity_poly.pdbx_seq_one_letter_code
_entity_poly.pdbx_strand_id
1 'polypeptide(L)'
;MGGKLSKITYHPKAFLLSKRNVPKGLVNRTKVIYALERKPSDAKSISEETGMSYSSVLHHLRLLENERIVARKGKKPYIWELTGAGQQSLMEKWIAPSRSNLKVEAEASLEGT
;
A
#
# COMPACT_ATOMS: atom_id res chain seq x y z
N MET A 1 -35.10 10.84 -5.80
CA MET A 1 -34.14 10.27 -6.78
C MET A 1 -33.13 9.41 -6.01
N GLY A 2 -33.13 8.09 -6.24
CA GLY A 2 -32.23 7.16 -5.55
C GLY A 2 -30.79 7.38 -6.00
N GLY A 3 -29.91 7.80 -5.08
CA GLY A 3 -28.49 7.95 -5.34
C GLY A 3 -27.85 6.60 -5.68
N LYS A 4 -27.15 6.52 -6.82
CA LYS A 4 -26.29 5.39 -7.18
C LYS A 4 -25.35 5.06 -6.02
N LEU A 5 -25.41 3.83 -5.51
CA LEU A 5 -24.35 3.23 -4.70
C LEU A 5 -23.08 3.21 -5.56
N SER A 6 -22.20 4.18 -5.39
CA SER A 6 -20.84 4.09 -5.90
C SER A 6 -20.21 2.86 -5.24
N LYS A 7 -19.77 1.88 -6.04
CA LYS A 7 -18.99 0.76 -5.52
C LYS A 7 -17.80 1.37 -4.76
N ILE A 8 -17.75 1.15 -3.45
CA ILE A 8 -16.57 1.53 -2.66
C ILE A 8 -15.43 0.66 -3.18
N THR A 9 -14.49 1.28 -3.89
CA THR A 9 -13.27 0.60 -4.34
C THR A 9 -12.29 0.58 -3.18
N TYR A 10 -12.06 -0.61 -2.63
CA TYR A 10 -11.02 -0.80 -1.63
C TYR A 10 -9.65 -0.87 -2.28
N HIS A 11 -8.65 -0.31 -1.61
CA HIS A 11 -7.28 -0.46 -2.06
C HIS A 11 -6.88 -1.96 -1.99
N PRO A 12 -6.23 -2.55 -3.02
CA PRO A 12 -5.84 -3.96 -3.00
C PRO A 12 -5.00 -4.33 -1.77
N LYS A 13 -4.00 -3.49 -1.43
CA LYS A 13 -3.18 -3.66 -0.22
C LYS A 13 -3.95 -3.50 1.11
N ALA A 14 -5.24 -3.17 1.11
CA ALA A 14 -6.05 -3.10 2.33
C ALA A 14 -6.56 -4.48 2.79
N PHE A 15 -6.46 -5.50 1.94
CA PHE A 15 -6.87 -6.86 2.30
C PHE A 15 -5.77 -7.55 3.11
N LEU A 16 -6.15 -8.18 4.21
CA LEU A 16 -5.25 -8.98 5.04
C LEU A 16 -5.44 -10.45 4.69
N LEU A 17 -4.36 -11.22 4.58
CA LEU A 17 -4.43 -12.66 4.31
C LEU A 17 -4.73 -13.45 5.58
N SER A 18 -4.21 -13.00 6.71
CA SER A 18 -4.31 -13.70 8.00
C SER A 18 -5.60 -13.43 8.77
N LYS A 19 -6.47 -12.50 8.32
CA LYS A 19 -7.65 -12.05 9.07
C LYS A 19 -8.87 -11.80 8.19
N ARG A 20 -10.06 -11.94 8.79
CA ARG A 20 -11.34 -11.61 8.15
C ARG A 20 -11.36 -10.14 7.69
N ASN A 21 -11.70 -9.92 6.43
CA ASN A 21 -11.79 -8.61 5.82
C ASN A 21 -13.22 -8.06 5.89
N VAL A 22 -13.54 -7.34 6.97
CA VAL A 22 -14.84 -6.67 7.13
C VAL A 22 -14.83 -5.27 6.51
N PRO A 23 -15.98 -4.75 6.00
CA PRO A 23 -16.05 -3.46 5.29
C PRO A 23 -15.43 -2.28 6.04
N LYS A 24 -15.73 -2.13 7.34
CA LYS A 24 -15.18 -1.05 8.17
C LYS A 24 -13.65 -1.10 8.26
N GLY A 25 -13.08 -2.31 8.36
CA GLY A 25 -11.64 -2.51 8.37
C GLY A 25 -10.99 -2.17 7.04
N LEU A 26 -11.63 -2.58 5.93
CA LEU A 26 -11.16 -2.28 4.58
C LEU A 26 -11.18 -0.78 4.27
N VAL A 27 -12.24 -0.06 4.65
CA VAL A 27 -12.32 1.40 4.52
C VAL A 27 -11.15 2.07 5.25
N ASN A 28 -10.93 1.71 6.52
CA ASN A 28 -9.89 2.33 7.33
C ASN A 28 -8.48 2.04 6.81
N ARG A 29 -8.19 0.79 6.44
CA ARG A 29 -6.89 0.45 5.84
C ARG A 29 -6.68 1.10 4.49
N THR A 30 -7.73 1.22 3.67
CA THR A 30 -7.69 1.95 2.39
C THR A 30 -7.29 3.41 2.62
N LYS A 31 -7.89 4.09 3.61
CA LYS A 31 -7.51 5.47 3.97
C LYS A 31 -6.04 5.59 4.41
N VAL A 32 -5.59 4.67 5.28
CA VAL A 32 -4.19 4.64 5.76
C VAL A 32 -3.22 4.43 4.60
N ILE A 33 -3.51 3.50 3.69
CA ILE A 33 -2.64 3.22 2.53
C ILE A 33 -2.56 4.43 1.62
N TYR A 34 -3.69 5.06 1.28
CA TYR A 34 -3.66 6.28 0.46
C TYR A 34 -2.86 7.43 1.10
N ALA A 35 -2.88 7.57 2.43
CA ALA A 35 -2.04 8.53 3.12
C ALA A 35 -0.54 8.21 2.93
N LEU A 36 -0.17 6.93 3.04
CA LEU A 36 1.22 6.49 2.88
C LEU A 36 1.71 6.47 1.43
N GLU A 37 0.81 6.33 0.44
CA GLU A 37 1.15 6.49 -0.99
C GLU A 37 1.55 7.92 -1.33
N ARG A 38 0.97 8.92 -0.65
CA ARG A 38 1.35 10.32 -0.83
C ARG A 38 2.72 10.60 -0.24
N LYS A 39 2.97 10.15 0.99
CA LYS A 39 4.26 10.29 1.66
C LYS A 39 4.40 9.39 2.89
N PRO A 40 5.61 8.95 3.24
CA PRO A 40 5.90 8.42 4.56
C PRO A 40 5.43 9.38 5.66
N SER A 41 4.71 8.86 6.65
CA SER A 41 4.03 9.69 7.66
C SER A 41 4.01 9.00 9.02
N ASP A 42 3.99 9.78 10.10
CA ASP A 42 3.71 9.24 11.43
C ASP A 42 2.22 8.97 11.65
N ALA A 43 1.89 8.23 12.72
CA ALA A 43 0.51 7.87 13.03
C ALA A 43 -0.37 9.08 13.42
N LYS A 44 0.22 10.20 13.86
CA LYS A 44 -0.53 11.41 14.22
C LYS A 44 -0.96 12.15 12.95
N SER A 45 -0.04 12.37 12.00
CA SER A 45 -0.37 12.98 10.70
C SER A 45 -1.40 12.15 9.94
N ILE A 46 -1.29 10.82 9.95
CA ILE A 46 -2.29 9.94 9.32
C ILE A 46 -3.66 10.06 10.02
N SER A 47 -3.68 10.21 11.34
CA SER A 47 -4.92 10.41 12.11
C SER A 47 -5.62 11.71 11.71
N GLU A 48 -4.88 12.81 11.65
CA GLU A 48 -5.37 14.13 11.23
C GLU A 48 -5.91 14.10 9.79
N GLU A 49 -5.17 13.47 8.87
CA GLU A 49 -5.52 13.41 7.45
C GLU A 49 -6.72 12.51 7.15
N THR A 50 -6.87 11.41 7.89
CA THR A 50 -7.94 10.42 7.63
C THR A 50 -9.21 10.64 8.46
N GLY A 51 -9.14 11.52 9.47
CA GLY A 51 -10.19 11.72 10.47
C GLY A 51 -10.38 10.53 11.42
N MET A 52 -9.44 9.58 11.42
CA MET A 52 -9.48 8.41 12.30
C MET A 52 -8.80 8.73 13.64
N SER A 53 -9.21 8.07 14.73
CA SER A 53 -8.48 8.19 16.00
C SER A 53 -7.07 7.62 15.88
N TYR A 54 -6.13 8.21 16.63
CA TYR A 54 -4.74 7.74 16.69
C TYR A 54 -4.62 6.25 17.02
N SER A 55 -5.42 5.75 17.97
CA SER A 55 -5.45 4.32 18.34
C SER A 55 -5.94 3.43 17.21
N SER A 56 -6.94 3.88 16.44
CA SER A 56 -7.42 3.17 15.26
C SER A 56 -6.35 3.12 14.17
N VAL A 57 -5.66 4.24 13.91
CA VAL A 57 -4.55 4.32 12.95
C VAL A 57 -3.43 3.34 13.33
N LEU A 58 -2.95 3.38 14.58
CA LEU A 58 -1.92 2.44 15.04
C LEU A 58 -2.36 0.98 14.94
N HIS A 59 -3.62 0.67 15.23
CA HIS A 59 -4.15 -0.68 15.07
C HIS A 59 -4.03 -1.14 13.62
N HIS A 60 -4.48 -0.33 12.65
CA HIS A 60 -4.42 -0.67 11.23
C HIS A 60 -2.99 -0.73 10.69
N LEU A 61 -2.10 0.16 11.13
CA LEU A 61 -0.68 0.13 10.75
C LEU A 61 -0.01 -1.18 11.18
N ARG A 62 -0.26 -1.65 12.40
CA ARG A 62 0.28 -2.94 12.88
C ARG A 62 -0.28 -4.13 12.10
N LEU A 63 -1.56 -4.09 11.73
CA LEU A 63 -2.14 -5.14 10.90
C LEU A 63 -1.48 -5.20 9.51
N LEU A 64 -1.26 -4.04 8.90
CA LEU A 64 -0.58 -3.93 7.61
C LEU A 64 0.90 -4.31 7.69
N GLU A 65 1.57 -4.01 8.81
CA GLU A 65 2.96 -4.38 9.09
C GLU A 65 3.13 -5.90 9.20
N ASN A 66 2.20 -6.57 9.88
CA ASN A 66 2.20 -8.03 9.97
C ASN A 66 2.08 -8.73 8.61
N GLU A 67 1.40 -8.08 7.66
CA GLU A 67 1.28 -8.53 6.26
C GLU A 67 2.43 -8.00 5.37
N ARG A 68 3.43 -7.33 5.96
CA ARG A 68 4.59 -6.72 5.29
C ARG A 68 4.24 -5.67 4.23
N ILE A 69 3.05 -5.08 4.33
CA ILE A 69 2.56 -4.06 3.39
C ILE A 69 3.15 -2.68 3.73
N VAL A 70 3.31 -2.41 5.02
CA VAL A 70 3.96 -1.20 5.55
C VAL A 70 5.10 -1.59 6.48
N ALA A 71 6.04 -0.67 6.67
CA ALA A 71 7.09 -0.78 7.68
C ALA A 71 7.21 0.53 8.45
N ARG A 72 7.67 0.41 9.69
CA ARG A 72 8.02 1.55 10.54
C ARG A 72 9.53 1.75 10.56
N LYS A 73 9.98 3.01 10.55
CA LYS A 73 11.39 3.41 10.61
C LYS A 73 11.66 4.35 11.78
N GLY A 74 12.91 4.37 12.22
CA GLY A 74 13.43 5.28 13.23
C GLY A 74 12.98 4.96 14.67
N LYS A 75 13.02 5.99 15.51
CA LYS A 75 12.54 5.95 16.91
C LYS A 75 11.13 6.56 16.98
N LYS A 76 10.51 6.51 18.17
CA LYS A 76 9.21 7.13 18.39
C LYS A 76 9.29 8.68 18.22
N PRO A 77 8.27 9.34 17.63
CA PRO A 77 7.16 8.73 16.90
C PRO A 77 7.64 8.10 15.59
N TYR A 78 7.23 6.85 15.35
CA TYR A 78 7.69 6.11 14.16
C TYR A 78 7.15 6.73 12.88
N ILE A 79 8.00 6.78 11.85
CA ILE A 79 7.58 7.06 10.48
C ILE A 79 7.18 5.75 9.82
N TRP A 80 5.99 5.73 9.21
CA TRP A 80 5.47 4.59 8.48
C TRP A 80 5.58 4.83 6.98
N GLU A 81 5.86 3.77 6.21
CA GLU A 81 5.97 3.81 4.76
C GLU A 81 5.50 2.48 4.14
N LEU A 82 5.13 2.51 2.86
CA LEU A 82 4.89 1.29 2.09
C LEU A 82 6.22 0.60 1.79
N THR A 83 6.30 -0.71 1.95
CA THR A 83 7.54 -1.50 1.79
C THR A 83 7.86 -1.84 0.34
N GLY A 84 6.93 -1.59 -0.59
CA GLY A 84 6.96 -2.12 -1.96
C GLY A 84 6.79 -3.65 -2.05
N ALA A 85 6.79 -4.34 -0.91
CA ALA A 85 6.54 -5.76 -0.76
C ALA A 85 5.14 -5.98 -0.15
N GLY A 86 4.69 -7.23 -0.11
CA GLY A 86 3.36 -7.60 0.38
C GLY A 86 2.46 -8.06 -0.76
N GLN A 87 1.18 -7.69 -0.72
CA GLN A 87 0.21 -8.09 -1.75
C GLN A 87 0.56 -7.51 -3.11
N GLN A 88 1.31 -8.28 -3.90
CA GLN A 88 1.56 -7.98 -5.31
C GLN A 88 0.37 -8.45 -6.13
N SER A 89 -0.12 -7.56 -6.99
CA SER A 89 -1.07 -7.99 -8.01
C SER A 89 -0.36 -8.92 -8.98
N LEU A 90 -1.05 -9.96 -9.46
CA LEU A 90 -0.55 -10.74 -10.59
C LEU A 90 -0.24 -9.79 -11.77
N MET A 91 -1.09 -8.80 -12.05
CA MET A 91 -0.85 -7.82 -13.12
C MET A 91 0.46 -7.04 -12.95
N GLU A 92 0.85 -6.68 -11.72
CA GLU A 92 2.16 -6.04 -11.47
C GLU A 92 3.31 -6.97 -11.86
N LYS A 93 3.19 -8.27 -11.57
CA LYS A 93 4.21 -9.28 -11.90
C LYS A 93 4.30 -9.55 -13.41
N TRP A 94 3.18 -9.46 -14.14
CA TRP A 94 3.12 -9.78 -15.58
C TRP A 94 3.35 -8.57 -16.50
N ILE A 95 3.01 -7.34 -16.07
CA ILE A 95 3.19 -6.13 -16.88
C ILE A 95 4.57 -5.50 -16.67
N ALA A 96 5.24 -5.76 -15.54
CA ALA A 96 6.62 -5.34 -15.37
C ALA A 96 7.52 -6.12 -16.36
N PRO A 97 8.27 -5.44 -17.26
CA PRO A 97 9.26 -6.12 -18.08
C PRO A 97 10.22 -6.86 -17.15
N SER A 98 10.38 -8.17 -17.38
CA SER A 98 11.34 -8.96 -16.61
C SER A 98 12.69 -8.24 -16.63
N ARG A 99 13.26 -7.94 -15.45
CA ARG A 99 14.59 -7.30 -15.34
C ARG A 99 15.70 -8.11 -16.05
N SER A 100 15.47 -9.40 -16.32
CA SER A 100 16.34 -10.23 -17.15
C SER A 100 16.40 -9.76 -18.61
N ASN A 101 15.32 -9.19 -19.14
CA ASN A 101 15.22 -8.80 -20.54
C ASN A 101 15.76 -7.38 -20.81
N LEU A 102 15.88 -6.55 -19.76
CA LEU A 102 16.40 -5.18 -19.89
C LEU A 102 17.90 -5.12 -20.22
N LYS A 103 18.68 -6.16 -19.90
CA LYS A 103 20.10 -6.22 -20.27
C LYS A 103 20.30 -6.63 -21.73
N VAL A 104 19.43 -7.50 -22.26
CA VAL A 104 19.55 -8.05 -23.62
C VAL A 104 19.26 -6.99 -24.69
N GLU A 105 18.32 -6.08 -24.44
CA GLU A 105 17.96 -5.03 -25.41
C GLU A 105 18.94 -3.85 -25.43
N ALA A 106 19.68 -3.60 -24.34
CA ALA A 106 20.70 -2.55 -24.27
C ALA A 106 21.99 -2.93 -25.02
N GLU A 107 22.35 -4.21 -25.05
CA GLU A 107 23.53 -4.70 -25.79
C GLU A 107 23.26 -4.83 -27.30
N ALA A 108 22.02 -5.16 -27.71
CA ALA A 108 21.65 -5.28 -29.12
C ALA A 108 21.63 -3.94 -29.89
N SER A 109 21.68 -2.80 -29.19
CA SER A 109 21.71 -1.46 -29.81
C SER A 109 23.14 -0.94 -30.06
N LEU A 110 24.19 -1.64 -29.59
CA LEU A 110 25.58 -1.17 -29.68
C LEU A 110 26.44 -1.91 -30.72
N GLU A 111 25.96 -3.00 -31.34
CA GLU A 111 26.68 -3.76 -32.38
C GLU A 111 26.21 -3.49 -33.81
N GLY A 112 25.67 -2.29 -34.07
CA GLY A 112 25.13 -1.90 -35.38
C GLY A 112 25.81 -0.67 -36.00
N THR A 113 27.13 -0.70 -36.19
CA THR A 113 27.86 0.22 -37.08
C THR A 113 28.88 -0.51 -37.91
#